data_AF-A0A454Y2N8-F1
#
_entry.id   AF-A0A454Y2N8-F1
#
_cell.length_a   1.000
_cell.length_b   1.000
_cell.length_c   1.000
_cell.angle_alpha   90.00
_cell.angle_beta   90.00
_cell.angle_gamma   90.00
#
_symmetry.space_group_name_H-M   'P 1'
#
loop_
_entity.id
_entity.type
_entity.pdbx_description
1 polymer ?
#
loop_
_entity_poly.entity_id
_entity_poly.type
_entity_poly.pdbx_seq_one_letter_code
_entity_poly.pdbx_strand_id
1 'polypeptide(L)'
;MRLLILFLLTFCIGEANESDPKIVPKWFECGAEKHTEWLAWHVLWYFCRPRLLKINRCCVAHDACYKRGRDRADIDDETAKMTGAFECNHKFDMCLYDEYHIIDGPAGRFCYAVYSGFSAIVWAITPLAYKG
;
A
#
# COMPACT_ATOMS: atom_id res chain seq x y z
N MET A 1 -21.82 -15.64 -20.97
CA MET A 1 -20.42 -15.22 -21.20
C MET A 1 -20.24 -13.74 -21.58
N ARG A 2 -21.24 -13.03 -22.15
CA ARG A 2 -21.10 -11.60 -22.51
C ARG A 2 -21.13 -10.61 -21.33
N LEU A 3 -21.67 -11.00 -20.16
CA LEU A 3 -21.76 -10.15 -18.96
C LEU A 3 -20.44 -10.02 -18.18
N LEU A 4 -19.58 -11.05 -18.22
CA LEU A 4 -18.27 -11.05 -17.54
C LEU A 4 -17.27 -10.09 -18.21
N ILE A 5 -17.38 -9.92 -19.52
CA ILE A 5 -16.54 -8.98 -20.30
C ILE A 5 -16.95 -7.53 -20.01
N LEU A 6 -18.23 -7.24 -19.78
CA LEU A 6 -18.68 -5.90 -19.38
C LEU A 6 -18.18 -5.52 -17.98
N PHE A 7 -18.15 -6.47 -17.03
CA PHE A 7 -17.64 -6.22 -15.68
C PHE A 7 -16.11 -6.00 -15.67
N LEU A 8 -15.36 -6.75 -16.49
CA LEU A 8 -13.92 -6.54 -16.67
C LEU A 8 -13.62 -5.19 -17.37
N LEU A 9 -14.44 -4.79 -18.35
CA LEU A 9 -14.30 -3.48 -18.98
C LEU A 9 -14.61 -2.34 -18.01
N THR A 10 -15.59 -2.46 -17.11
CA THR A 10 -15.80 -1.43 -16.07
C THR A 10 -14.68 -1.35 -15.03
N PHE A 11 -13.98 -2.45 -14.75
CA PHE A 11 -12.83 -2.44 -13.85
C PHE A 11 -11.58 -1.82 -14.49
N CYS A 12 -11.38 -1.98 -15.81
CA CYS A 12 -10.31 -1.32 -16.55
C CYS A 12 -10.65 0.12 -16.96
N ILE A 13 -11.93 0.47 -17.16
CA ILE A 13 -12.35 1.86 -17.46
C ILE A 13 -12.21 2.77 -16.21
N GLY A 14 -12.12 2.20 -15.01
CA GLY A 14 -11.68 2.93 -13.81
C GLY A 14 -10.21 3.39 -13.86
N GLU A 15 -9.40 2.90 -14.80
CA GLU A 15 -7.96 3.18 -14.88
C GLU A 15 -7.59 4.53 -15.54
N ALA A 16 -8.55 5.30 -16.07
CA ALA A 16 -8.19 6.47 -16.88
C ALA A 16 -9.14 7.66 -16.80
N ASN A 17 -9.97 7.81 -15.76
CA ASN A 17 -10.63 9.09 -15.57
C ASN A 17 -9.65 10.04 -14.85
N GLU A 18 -9.28 11.10 -15.56
CA GLU A 18 -8.41 12.23 -15.20
C GLU A 18 -8.72 12.82 -13.81
N SER A 19 -8.36 12.14 -12.73
CA SER A 19 -8.28 12.77 -11.42
C SER A 19 -7.07 13.69 -11.43
N ASP A 20 -7.31 15.01 -11.25
CA ASP A 20 -6.25 15.98 -10.97
C ASP A 20 -5.35 15.40 -9.87
N PRO A 21 -4.03 15.25 -10.09
CA PRO A 21 -3.14 14.73 -9.06
C PRO A 21 -3.25 15.48 -7.74
N LYS A 22 -3.70 16.74 -7.75
CA LYS A 22 -3.94 17.55 -6.55
C LYS A 22 -5.08 17.01 -5.66
N ILE A 23 -5.97 16.19 -6.20
CA ILE A 23 -7.11 15.60 -5.51
C ILE A 23 -6.86 14.11 -5.30
N VAL A 24 -6.66 13.72 -4.05
CA VAL A 24 -6.58 12.31 -3.66
C VAL A 24 -7.98 11.69 -3.83
N PRO A 25 -8.13 10.62 -4.62
CA PRO A 25 -9.43 10.00 -4.79
C PRO A 25 -9.85 9.23 -3.54
N LYS A 26 -11.16 9.17 -3.27
CA LYS A 26 -11.72 8.54 -2.06
C LYS A 26 -11.39 7.06 -1.88
N TRP A 27 -11.02 6.36 -2.95
CA TRP A 27 -10.64 4.94 -2.90
C TRP A 27 -9.17 4.72 -2.55
N PHE A 28 -8.35 5.77 -2.53
CA PHE A 28 -6.95 5.68 -2.18
C PHE A 28 -6.78 5.78 -0.67
N GLU A 29 -6.18 4.74 -0.10
CA GLU A 29 -6.07 4.45 1.32
C GLU A 29 -4.65 3.94 1.60
N CYS A 30 -3.64 4.71 1.21
CA CYS A 30 -2.25 4.40 1.53
C CYS A 30 -1.61 5.59 2.26
N GLY A 31 -1.30 5.40 3.53
CA GLY A 31 -0.78 6.43 4.44
C GLY A 31 -1.59 6.47 5.73
N ALA A 32 -0.90 6.60 6.87
CA ALA A 32 -1.55 6.55 8.18
C ALA A 32 -2.44 7.78 8.47
N GLU A 33 -2.09 8.93 7.89
CA GLU A 33 -2.78 10.20 8.05
C GLU A 33 -3.05 10.88 6.71
N LYS A 34 -4.01 11.82 6.67
CA LYS A 34 -4.39 12.58 5.46
C LYS A 34 -3.21 13.24 4.74
N HIS A 35 -2.23 13.76 5.48
CA HIS A 35 -1.07 14.41 4.88
C HIS A 35 -0.11 13.39 4.23
N THR A 36 0.10 12.24 4.88
CA THR A 36 0.88 11.12 4.32
C THR A 36 0.16 10.43 3.16
N GLU A 37 -1.16 10.35 3.21
CA GLU A 37 -2.03 9.83 2.15
C GLU A 37 -1.91 10.69 0.89
N TRP A 38 -1.95 12.02 1.05
CA TRP A 38 -1.73 12.96 -0.03
C TRP A 38 -0.34 12.83 -0.65
N LEU A 39 0.71 12.74 0.18
CA LEU A 39 2.07 12.58 -0.30
C LEU A 39 2.24 11.25 -1.06
N ALA A 40 1.71 10.16 -0.51
CA ALA A 40 1.76 8.84 -1.13
C ALA A 40 1.07 8.85 -2.49
N TRP A 41 -0.14 9.42 -2.57
CA TRP A 41 -0.85 9.60 -3.83
C TRP A 41 -0.01 10.34 -4.87
N HIS A 42 0.59 11.48 -4.51
CA HIS A 42 1.38 12.29 -5.44
C HIS A 42 2.60 11.52 -5.94
N VAL A 43 3.40 10.95 -5.02
CA VAL A 43 4.59 10.18 -5.39
C VAL A 43 4.21 9.01 -6.30
N LEU A 44 3.18 8.25 -5.94
CA LEU A 44 2.76 7.11 -6.74
C LEU A 44 2.13 7.52 -8.07
N TRP A 45 1.41 8.64 -8.15
CA TRP A 45 0.83 9.14 -9.39
C TRP A 45 1.91 9.57 -10.39
N TYR A 46 2.95 10.28 -9.93
CA TYR A 46 3.99 10.76 -10.84
C TYR A 46 4.98 9.67 -11.26
N PHE A 47 5.30 8.76 -10.34
CA PHE A 47 6.37 7.81 -10.56
C PHE A 47 5.88 6.39 -10.87
N CYS A 48 4.72 6.00 -10.33
CA CYS A 48 4.22 4.62 -10.33
C CYS A 48 2.76 4.48 -10.75
N ARG A 49 2.27 5.40 -11.59
CA ARG A 49 0.86 5.46 -12.01
C ARG A 49 0.27 4.11 -12.44
N PRO A 50 0.95 3.30 -13.27
CA PRO A 50 0.39 2.02 -13.72
C PRO A 50 0.17 0.99 -12.60
N ARG A 51 0.76 1.20 -11.42
CA ARG A 51 0.76 0.28 -10.28
C ARG A 51 -0.03 0.80 -9.09
N LEU A 52 -0.57 2.01 -9.19
CA LEU A 52 -1.20 2.73 -8.09
C LEU A 52 -2.31 1.91 -7.42
N LEU A 53 -3.20 1.28 -8.22
CA LEU A 53 -4.26 0.42 -7.69
C LEU A 53 -3.74 -0.77 -6.89
N LYS A 54 -2.65 -1.41 -7.35
CA LYS A 54 -2.11 -2.59 -6.67
C LYS A 54 -1.35 -2.19 -5.40
N ILE A 55 -0.56 -1.12 -5.45
CA ILE A 55 0.10 -0.57 -4.24
C ILE A 55 -0.94 -0.22 -3.18
N ASN A 56 -2.02 0.46 -3.59
CA ASN A 56 -3.12 0.79 -2.70
C ASN A 56 -3.71 -0.45 -2.02
N ARG A 57 -3.90 -1.56 -2.76
CA ARG A 57 -4.34 -2.83 -2.16
C ARG A 57 -3.34 -3.39 -1.14
N CYS A 58 -2.04 -3.27 -1.40
CA CYS A 58 -1.02 -3.68 -0.42
C CYS A 58 -1.11 -2.83 0.86
N CYS A 59 -1.29 -1.52 0.75
CA CYS A 59 -1.44 -0.63 1.91
C CYS A 59 -2.72 -0.98 2.70
N VAL A 60 -3.87 -1.12 2.03
CA VAL A 60 -5.13 -1.52 2.66
C VAL A 60 -5.01 -2.86 3.39
N ALA A 61 -4.34 -3.85 2.78
CA ALA A 61 -4.12 -5.15 3.41
C ALA A 61 -3.19 -5.07 4.63
N HIS A 62 -2.16 -4.22 4.56
CA HIS A 62 -1.22 -3.95 5.65
C HIS A 62 -1.93 -3.26 6.83
N ASP A 63 -2.71 -2.20 6.57
CA ASP A 63 -3.50 -1.50 7.59
C ASP A 63 -4.52 -2.43 8.26
N ALA A 64 -5.20 -3.28 7.48
CA ALA A 64 -6.11 -4.29 8.02
C ALA A 64 -5.38 -5.37 8.85
N CYS A 65 -4.13 -5.69 8.52
CA CYS A 65 -3.28 -6.57 9.32
C CYS A 65 -2.92 -5.91 10.66
N TYR A 66 -2.45 -4.65 10.62
CA TYR A 66 -2.13 -3.85 11.79
C TYR A 66 -3.33 -3.68 12.72
N LYS A 67 -4.49 -3.34 12.17
CA LYS A 67 -5.73 -3.20 12.93
C LYS A 67 -6.10 -4.48 13.66
N ARG A 68 -6.06 -5.64 12.98
CA ARG A 68 -6.31 -6.94 13.63
C ARG A 68 -5.30 -7.28 14.71
N GLY A 69 -4.03 -6.89 14.54
CA GLY A 69 -3.00 -7.06 15.55
C GLY A 69 -3.23 -6.18 16.78
N ARG A 70 -3.65 -4.92 16.59
CA ARG A 70 -4.02 -4.00 17.68
C ARG A 70 -5.32 -4.41 18.37
N ASP A 71 -6.31 -4.89 17.65
CA ASP A 71 -7.60 -5.30 18.22
C ASP A 71 -7.49 -6.61 19.01
N ARG A 72 -6.39 -7.38 18.84
CA ARG A 72 -5.98 -8.51 19.69
C ARG A 72 -5.12 -8.08 20.89
N ALA A 73 -5.14 -6.80 21.26
CA ALA A 73 -4.40 -6.26 22.41
C ALA A 73 -4.96 -6.69 23.78
N ASP A 74 -5.87 -7.68 23.83
CA ASP A 74 -6.16 -8.46 25.04
C ASP A 74 -4.94 -9.26 25.54
N ILE A 75 -3.87 -9.33 24.74
CA ILE A 75 -2.56 -9.81 25.14
C ILE A 75 -1.70 -8.62 25.62
N ASP A 76 -1.45 -8.52 26.93
CA ASP A 76 -0.55 -7.53 27.56
C ASP A 76 0.94 -7.80 27.30
N ASP A 77 1.25 -8.52 26.22
CA ASP A 77 2.61 -8.90 25.82
C ASP A 77 3.08 -8.02 24.66
N GLU A 78 3.95 -7.07 24.98
CA GLU A 78 4.63 -6.22 23.99
C GLU A 78 5.38 -7.04 22.92
N THR A 79 5.90 -8.21 23.29
CA THR A 79 6.60 -9.11 22.36
C THR A 79 5.65 -9.62 21.29
N ALA A 80 4.47 -10.13 21.69
CA ALA A 80 3.44 -10.60 20.77
C ALA A 80 2.96 -9.49 19.83
N LYS A 81 2.79 -8.27 20.35
CA LYS A 81 2.42 -7.08 19.57
C LYS A 81 3.49 -6.76 18.51
N MET A 82 4.77 -6.76 18.90
CA MET A 82 5.88 -6.55 17.95
C MET A 82 5.99 -7.66 16.90
N THR A 83 5.84 -8.94 17.29
CA THR A 83 5.87 -10.06 16.34
C THR A 83 4.76 -9.93 15.29
N GLY A 84 3.55 -9.55 15.71
CA GLY A 84 2.44 -9.30 14.78
C GLY A 84 2.73 -8.16 13.81
N ALA A 85 3.35 -7.08 14.30
CA ALA A 85 3.76 -5.94 13.47
C ALA A 85 4.78 -6.38 12.39
N PHE A 86 5.78 -7.14 12.79
CA PHE A 86 6.79 -7.68 11.88
C PHE A 86 6.18 -8.58 10.81
N GLU A 87 5.22 -9.43 11.18
CA GLU A 87 4.50 -10.27 10.23
C GLU A 87 3.71 -9.42 9.21
N CYS A 88 3.04 -8.36 9.67
CA CYS A 88 2.31 -7.45 8.78
C CYS A 88 3.25 -6.73 7.81
N ASN A 89 4.38 -6.19 8.30
CA ASN A 89 5.38 -5.54 7.45
C ASN A 89 5.99 -6.50 6.43
N HIS A 90 6.31 -7.72 6.85
CA HIS A 90 6.82 -8.72 5.93
C HIS A 90 5.81 -9.04 4.82
N LYS A 91 4.51 -9.18 5.14
CA LYS A 91 3.45 -9.37 4.14
C LYS A 91 3.32 -8.18 3.19
N PHE A 92 3.51 -6.96 3.70
CA PHE A 92 3.52 -5.75 2.87
C PHE A 92 4.68 -5.74 1.89
N ASP A 93 5.89 -6.07 2.36
CA ASP A 93 7.09 -6.19 1.52
C ASP A 93 6.89 -7.22 0.42
N MET A 94 6.37 -8.39 0.75
CA MET A 94 6.06 -9.44 -0.24
C MET A 94 5.01 -8.99 -1.26
N CYS A 95 3.97 -8.28 -0.82
CA CYS A 95 2.94 -7.73 -1.72
C CYS A 95 3.51 -6.72 -2.72
N LEU A 96 4.45 -5.87 -2.28
CA LEU A 96 5.17 -4.93 -3.13
C LEU A 96 6.22 -5.61 -4.01
N TYR A 97 6.85 -6.68 -3.54
CA TYR A 97 7.90 -7.42 -4.25
C TYR A 97 7.37 -8.24 -5.42
N ASP A 98 6.21 -8.91 -5.28
CA ASP A 98 5.58 -9.68 -6.36
C ASP A 98 5.30 -8.82 -7.62
N GLU A 99 5.31 -7.50 -7.50
CA GLU A 99 5.15 -6.55 -8.61
C GLU A 99 6.45 -6.27 -9.38
N TYR A 100 7.60 -6.56 -8.80
CA TYR A 100 8.91 -6.23 -9.35
C TYR A 100 9.29 -7.11 -10.54
N HIS A 101 8.92 -8.38 -10.54
CA HIS A 101 9.34 -9.35 -11.56
C HIS A 101 8.67 -9.18 -12.93
N ILE A 102 7.82 -8.16 -13.09
CA ILE A 102 7.02 -7.96 -14.31
C ILE A 102 7.56 -6.78 -15.15
N ILE A 103 8.58 -6.04 -14.71
CA ILE A 103 9.03 -4.82 -15.42
C ILE A 103 10.55 -4.78 -15.65
N ASP A 104 10.96 -5.05 -16.89
CA ASP A 104 12.26 -4.63 -17.41
C ASP A 104 12.22 -3.13 -17.76
N GLY A 105 13.00 -2.31 -17.04
CA GLY A 105 13.23 -0.92 -17.44
C GLY A 105 13.58 0.06 -16.31
N PRO A 106 14.00 1.30 -16.65
CA PRO A 106 14.33 2.35 -15.66
C PRO A 106 13.15 2.78 -14.79
N ALA A 107 11.94 2.86 -15.37
CA ALA A 107 10.72 3.23 -14.64
C ALA A 107 10.33 2.19 -13.58
N GLY A 108 10.46 0.90 -13.90
CA GLY A 108 10.23 -0.19 -12.93
C GLY A 108 11.21 -0.15 -11.76
N ARG A 109 12.50 0.10 -12.04
CA ARG A 109 13.54 0.29 -11.01
C ARG A 109 13.29 1.51 -10.13
N PHE A 110 12.83 2.62 -10.70
CA PHE A 110 12.48 3.81 -9.92
C PHE A 110 11.28 3.54 -9.01
N CYS A 111 10.25 2.87 -9.51
CA CYS A 111 9.12 2.47 -8.67
C CYS A 111 9.53 1.54 -7.54
N TYR A 112 10.41 0.58 -7.81
CA TYR A 112 10.97 -0.26 -6.78
C TYR A 112 11.70 0.54 -5.69
N ALA A 113 12.47 1.57 -6.08
CA ALA A 113 13.14 2.45 -5.11
C ALA A 113 12.11 3.22 -4.25
N VAL A 114 11.04 3.72 -4.87
CA VAL A 114 9.91 4.34 -4.15
C VAL A 114 9.30 3.35 -3.15
N TYR A 115 9.01 2.11 -3.58
CA TYR A 115 8.42 1.06 -2.73
C TYR A 115 9.33 0.67 -1.56
N SER A 116 10.63 0.52 -1.83
CA SER A 116 11.63 0.26 -0.81
C SER A 116 11.68 1.39 0.22
N GLY A 117 11.48 2.63 -0.22
CA GLY A 117 11.32 3.80 0.66
C GLY A 117 10.10 3.70 1.56
N PHE A 118 8.93 3.36 1.03
CA PHE A 118 7.72 3.13 1.83
C PHE A 118 7.91 2.03 2.86
N SER A 119 8.45 0.88 2.45
CA SER A 119 8.78 -0.24 3.33
C SER A 119 9.73 0.20 4.45
N ALA A 120 10.83 0.87 4.11
CA ALA A 120 11.81 1.34 5.09
C ALA A 120 11.20 2.29 6.13
N ILE A 121 10.31 3.20 5.71
CA ILE A 121 9.60 4.10 6.62
C ILE A 121 8.71 3.29 7.57
N VAL A 122 7.91 2.36 7.04
CA VAL A 122 7.03 1.50 7.83
C VAL A 122 7.82 0.70 8.88
N TRP A 123 8.95 0.10 8.48
CA TRP A 123 9.84 -0.60 9.40
C TRP A 123 10.44 0.31 10.47
N ALA A 124 10.84 1.53 10.11
CA ALA A 124 11.42 2.50 11.05
C ALA A 124 10.42 3.01 12.10
N ILE A 125 9.15 3.20 11.72
CA ILE A 125 8.11 3.70 12.64
C ILE A 125 7.43 2.60 13.45
N THR A 126 7.58 1.33 13.04
CA THR A 126 6.93 0.18 13.71
C THR A 126 7.20 0.11 15.20
N PRO A 127 8.45 0.26 15.70
CA PRO A 127 8.71 0.26 17.14
C PRO A 127 8.04 1.41 17.91
N LEU A 128 7.73 2.52 17.24
CA LEU A 128 7.09 3.69 17.85
C LEU A 128 5.57 3.54 17.90
N ALA A 129 4.97 2.94 16.86
CA ALA A 129 3.53 2.72 16.78
C ALA A 129 2.99 1.71 17.81
N TYR A 130 3.86 0.90 18.44
CA TYR A 130 3.50 -0.14 19.40
C TYR A 130 3.86 0.15 20.85
N LYS A 131 4.58 1.24 21.12
CA LYS A 131 4.87 1.71 22.48
C LYS A 131 3.82 2.67 23.04
N GLY A 132 2.85 3.08 22.22
CA GLY A 132 1.81 4.04 22.55
C GLY A 132 0.44 3.41 22.75
#